data_AF-A0A016U8J9-F1
#
_entry.id   AF-A0A016U8J9-F1
#
_cell.length_a   1.000
_cell.length_b   1.000
_cell.length_c   1.000
_cell.angle_alpha   90.00
_cell.angle_beta   90.00
_cell.angle_gamma   90.00
#
_symmetry.space_group_name_H-M   'P 1'
#
loop_
_entity.id
_entity.type
_entity.pdbx_description
1 polymer ?
#
loop_
_entity_poly.entity_id
_entity_poly.type
_entity_poly.pdbx_seq_one_letter_code
_entity_poly.pdbx_strand_id
1 'polypeptide(L)'
;MSPSPRNSARPSIWAPVPCPNVSIQAAFGRGKTVVCAIIAARRVNAGKRVLVTAGTNAAVAQFAQTILSLTAYRHLRVLRFVSDTAAQDNLTPTPLDMNKILMSLDEEFDEQLTNDKRELCDRFTAGRTILEQCIKNPDLAVDMSEDHKEGYALAERNISRTVQKMIKLM
;
A
#
# COMPACT_ATOMS: atom_id res chain seq x y z
N MET A 1 57.19 -29.39 -24.98
CA MET A 1 56.46 -28.12 -25.13
C MET A 1 54.99 -28.44 -25.22
N SER A 2 54.30 -28.36 -24.09
CA SER A 2 52.90 -28.75 -23.91
C SER A 2 52.01 -27.51 -24.05
N PRO A 3 50.82 -27.58 -24.67
CA PRO A 3 49.94 -26.42 -24.76
C PRO A 3 49.13 -26.26 -23.46
N SER A 4 49.17 -25.04 -22.93
CA SER A 4 48.37 -24.56 -21.80
C SER A 4 46.89 -24.40 -22.21
N PRO A 5 45.90 -24.87 -21.41
CA PRO A 5 44.49 -24.59 -21.69
C PRO A 5 44.11 -23.20 -21.17
N ARG A 6 43.69 -22.33 -22.09
CA ARG A 6 43.04 -21.04 -21.76
C ARG A 6 41.72 -21.30 -21.02
N ASN A 7 41.70 -20.94 -19.75
CA ASN A 7 40.51 -20.84 -18.91
C ASN A 7 39.59 -19.72 -19.44
N SER A 8 38.64 -20.05 -20.31
CA SER A 8 37.50 -19.17 -20.59
C SER A 8 36.47 -19.35 -19.46
N ALA A 9 36.36 -18.33 -18.62
CA ALA A 9 35.39 -18.25 -17.54
C ALA A 9 33.96 -18.46 -18.07
N ARG A 10 33.36 -19.60 -17.73
CA ARG A 10 31.92 -19.81 -17.88
C ARG A 10 31.22 -19.06 -16.75
N PRO A 11 30.11 -18.35 -17.00
CA PRO A 11 29.31 -17.80 -15.91
C PRO A 11 28.77 -18.96 -15.07
N SER A 12 29.03 -18.91 -13.77
CA SER A 12 28.58 -19.89 -12.80
C SER A 12 27.05 -19.91 -12.75
N ILE A 13 26.47 -20.99 -13.27
CA ILE A 13 25.05 -21.29 -13.11
C ILE A 13 24.88 -21.80 -11.68
N TRP A 14 24.16 -21.02 -10.86
CA TRP A 14 23.86 -21.32 -9.47
C TRP A 14 23.02 -22.60 -9.34
N ALA A 15 23.32 -23.39 -8.32
CA ALA A 15 22.54 -24.55 -7.90
C ALA A 15 21.10 -24.13 -7.52
N PRO A 16 20.09 -25.01 -7.70
CA PRO A 16 18.69 -24.64 -7.49
C PRO A 16 18.38 -24.55 -6.00
N VAL A 17 18.25 -23.33 -5.50
CA VAL A 17 17.50 -23.06 -4.27
C VAL A 17 16.01 -23.02 -4.64
N PRO A 18 15.07 -23.62 -3.88
CA PRO A 18 13.68 -23.82 -4.33
C PRO A 18 12.83 -22.55 -4.40
N CYS A 19 13.43 -21.38 -4.19
CA CYS A 19 12.79 -20.08 -4.35
C CYS A 19 13.48 -19.37 -5.52
N PRO A 20 12.85 -19.27 -6.70
CA PRO A 20 13.49 -18.65 -7.86
C PRO A 20 13.54 -17.14 -7.64
N ASN A 21 14.66 -16.66 -7.11
CA ASN A 21 14.96 -15.24 -7.03
C ASN A 21 15.32 -14.75 -8.43
N VAL A 22 14.59 -13.73 -8.91
CA VAL A 22 14.84 -13.09 -10.20
C VAL A 22 15.17 -11.63 -9.94
N SER A 23 16.31 -11.17 -10.45
CA SER A 23 16.71 -9.76 -10.44
C SER A 23 16.48 -9.14 -11.81
N ILE A 24 15.92 -7.93 -11.82
CA ILE A 24 15.72 -7.13 -13.04
C ILE A 24 16.53 -5.84 -12.86
N GLN A 25 17.63 -5.72 -13.62
CA GLN A 25 18.48 -4.54 -13.59
C GLN A 25 18.23 -3.70 -14.85
N ALA A 26 18.01 -2.40 -14.68
CA ALA A 26 17.98 -1.45 -15.78
C ALA A 26 18.43 -0.06 -15.31
N ALA A 27 18.90 0.78 -16.22
CA ALA A 27 19.26 2.16 -15.93
C ALA A 27 18.06 3.01 -15.46
N PHE A 28 18.33 4.16 -14.84
CA PHE A 28 17.28 5.13 -14.47
C PHE A 28 16.47 5.55 -15.71
N GLY A 29 15.16 5.75 -15.56
CA GLY A 29 14.27 6.12 -16.67
C GLY A 29 13.92 5.01 -17.68
N ARG A 30 14.46 3.78 -17.55
CA ARG A 30 14.21 2.67 -18.50
C ARG A 30 12.93 1.86 -18.23
N GLY A 31 11.94 2.44 -17.55
CA GLY A 31 10.63 1.79 -17.38
C GLY A 31 10.57 0.60 -16.43
N LYS A 32 11.54 0.43 -15.51
CA LYS A 32 11.53 -0.66 -14.50
C LYS A 32 10.20 -0.75 -13.76
N THR A 33 9.67 0.38 -13.31
CA THR A 33 8.38 0.47 -12.60
C THR A 33 7.24 -0.09 -13.44
N VAL A 34 7.18 0.23 -14.73
CA VAL A 34 6.15 -0.26 -15.66
C VAL A 34 6.26 -1.76 -15.86
N VAL A 35 7.47 -2.28 -16.08
CA VAL A 35 7.69 -3.73 -16.24
C VAL A 35 7.29 -4.47 -14.97
N CYS A 36 7.74 -4.01 -13.79
CA CYS A 36 7.36 -4.61 -12.51
C CYS A 36 5.85 -4.55 -12.27
N ALA A 37 5.19 -3.44 -12.64
CA ALA A 37 3.75 -3.29 -12.53
C ALA A 37 2.99 -4.30 -13.40
N ILE A 38 3.42 -4.48 -14.66
CA ILE A 38 2.83 -5.48 -15.56
C ILE A 38 3.05 -6.91 -15.02
N ILE A 39 4.24 -7.21 -14.49
CA ILE A 39 4.52 -8.52 -13.89
C ILE A 39 3.60 -8.76 -12.71
N ALA A 40 3.50 -7.80 -11.78
CA ALA A 40 2.62 -7.90 -10.62
C ALA A 40 1.16 -8.10 -11.05
N ALA A 41 0.67 -7.25 -11.97
CA ALA A 41 -0.70 -7.32 -12.47
C ALA A 41 -1.00 -8.68 -13.13
N ARG A 42 -0.09 -9.23 -13.94
CA ARG A 42 -0.23 -10.56 -14.54
C ARG A 42 -0.28 -11.67 -13.51
N ARG A 43 0.54 -11.61 -12.46
CA ARG A 43 0.53 -12.61 -11.39
C ARG A 43 -0.78 -12.57 -10.60
N VAL A 44 -1.29 -11.38 -10.31
CA VAL A 44 -2.61 -11.23 -9.67
C VAL A 44 -3.73 -11.73 -10.57
N ASN A 45 -3.68 -11.42 -11.87
CA ASN A 45 -4.66 -11.93 -12.82
C ASN A 45 -4.63 -13.46 -12.96
N ALA A 46 -3.49 -14.10 -12.70
CA ALA A 46 -3.35 -15.55 -12.61
C ALA A 46 -3.78 -16.13 -11.25
N GLY A 47 -4.49 -15.36 -10.42
CA GLY A 47 -5.01 -15.77 -9.11
C GLY A 47 -3.98 -15.81 -7.99
N LYS A 48 -2.80 -15.18 -8.16
CA LYS A 48 -1.78 -15.10 -7.10
C LYS A 48 -1.95 -13.81 -6.28
N ARG A 49 -1.51 -13.84 -5.01
CA ARG A 49 -1.36 -12.62 -4.20
C ARG A 49 0.06 -12.10 -4.38
N VAL A 50 0.19 -10.78 -4.57
CA VAL A 50 1.49 -10.13 -4.79
C VAL A 50 1.68 -9.05 -3.74
N LEU A 51 2.79 -9.10 -3.02
CA LEU A 51 3.26 -8.04 -2.14
C LEU A 51 4.35 -7.26 -2.87
N VAL A 52 4.21 -5.94 -2.95
CA VAL A 52 5.20 -5.05 -3.54
C VAL A 52 5.72 -4.11 -2.46
N THR A 53 7.03 -4.04 -2.34
CA THR A 53 7.73 -3.13 -1.43
C THR A 53 8.73 -2.29 -2.22
N ALA A 54 9.02 -1.09 -1.73
CA ALA A 54 10.04 -0.22 -2.30
C ALA A 54 10.76 0.54 -1.18
N GLY A 55 11.95 1.05 -1.46
CA GLY A 55 12.76 1.76 -0.47
C GLY A 55 12.20 3.12 -0.04
N THR A 56 11.23 3.68 -0.76
CA THR A 56 10.59 4.97 -0.42
C THR A 56 9.08 4.92 -0.65
N ASN A 57 8.33 5.69 0.14
CA ASN A 57 6.88 5.81 -0.01
C ASN A 57 6.47 6.37 -1.37
N ALA A 58 7.24 7.33 -1.90
CA ALA A 58 7.04 7.89 -3.23
C ALA A 58 7.17 6.82 -4.33
N ALA A 59 8.12 5.88 -4.20
CA ALA A 59 8.25 4.79 -5.16
C ALA A 59 7.05 3.83 -5.10
N VAL A 60 6.51 3.55 -3.90
CA VAL A 60 5.27 2.76 -3.75
C VAL A 60 4.07 3.50 -4.35
N ALA A 61 3.96 4.82 -4.14
CA ALA A 61 2.91 5.66 -4.73
C ALA A 61 2.95 5.62 -6.26
N GLN A 62 4.13 5.85 -6.85
CA GLN A 62 4.34 5.79 -8.29
C GLN A 62 4.01 4.40 -8.85
N PHE A 63 4.39 3.34 -8.13
CA PHE A 63 4.04 1.98 -8.52
C PHE A 63 2.52 1.75 -8.52
N ALA A 64 1.82 2.17 -7.46
CA ALA A 64 0.38 2.08 -7.34
C ALA A 64 -0.34 2.84 -8.48
N GLN A 65 0.11 4.08 -8.77
CA GLN A 65 -0.40 4.88 -9.87
C GLN A 65 -0.15 4.23 -11.23
N THR A 66 1.00 3.57 -11.39
CA THR A 66 1.32 2.83 -12.62
C THR A 66 0.33 1.69 -12.82
N ILE A 67 0.01 0.91 -11.78
CA ILE A 67 -1.01 -0.15 -11.86
C ILE A 67 -2.38 0.42 -12.24
N LEU A 68 -2.83 1.52 -11.62
CA LEU A 68 -4.09 2.19 -11.98
C LEU A 68 -4.16 2.63 -13.44
N SER A 69 -3.00 3.01 -13.99
CA SER A 69 -2.88 3.46 -15.39
C SER A 69 -2.97 2.30 -16.39
N LEU A 70 -2.82 1.04 -15.94
CA LEU A 70 -2.96 -0.13 -16.79
C LEU A 70 -4.44 -0.48 -17.00
N THR A 71 -5.04 0.06 -18.06
CA THR A 71 -6.48 -0.12 -18.38
C THR A 71 -6.90 -1.59 -18.48
N ALA A 72 -6.03 -2.47 -18.99
CA ALA A 72 -6.26 -3.91 -19.09
C ALA A 72 -6.37 -4.65 -17.74
N TYR A 73 -6.01 -3.99 -16.64
CA TYR A 73 -5.96 -4.56 -15.29
C TYR A 73 -6.78 -3.77 -14.27
N ARG A 74 -7.76 -2.97 -14.72
CA ARG A 74 -8.62 -2.16 -13.84
C ARG A 74 -9.47 -2.98 -12.86
N HIS A 75 -9.72 -4.25 -13.17
CA HIS A 75 -10.46 -5.17 -12.30
C HIS A 75 -9.62 -5.70 -11.13
N LEU A 76 -8.33 -5.41 -11.08
CA LEU A 76 -7.48 -5.87 -9.99
C LEU A 76 -7.76 -5.08 -8.71
N ARG A 77 -7.95 -5.80 -7.61
CA ARG A 77 -8.03 -5.22 -6.27
C ARG A 77 -6.62 -4.90 -5.78
N VAL A 78 -6.33 -3.62 -5.64
CA VAL A 78 -5.03 -3.12 -5.19
C VAL A 78 -5.23 -2.36 -3.89
N LEU A 79 -4.33 -2.56 -2.94
CA LEU A 79 -4.34 -1.87 -1.65
C LEU A 79 -2.92 -1.43 -1.34
N ARG A 80 -2.76 -0.18 -0.94
CA ARG A 80 -1.50 0.41 -0.51
C ARG A 80 -1.57 0.71 0.98
N PHE A 81 -0.65 0.15 1.74
CA PHE A 81 -0.48 0.51 3.14
C PHE A 81 0.49 1.69 3.26
N VAL A 82 0.09 2.70 4.04
CA VAL A 82 0.92 3.85 4.42
C VAL A 82 0.72 4.07 5.92
N SER A 83 1.80 4.14 6.70
CA SER A 83 1.69 4.44 8.13
C SER A 83 1.31 5.89 8.35
N ASP A 84 0.73 6.20 9.52
CA ASP A 84 0.30 7.58 9.83
C ASP A 84 1.47 8.56 9.93
N THR A 85 2.61 8.10 10.46
CA THR A 85 3.87 8.87 10.46
C THR A 85 4.37 9.14 9.05
N ALA A 86 4.29 8.16 8.15
CA ALA A 86 4.67 8.33 6.75
C ALA A 86 3.65 9.18 5.99
N ALA A 87 2.40 9.23 6.43
CA ALA A 87 1.34 10.02 5.82
C ALA A 87 1.54 11.52 6.01
N GLN A 88 2.17 11.95 7.11
CA GLN A 88 2.56 13.36 7.34
C GLN A 88 3.50 13.86 6.24
N ASP A 89 4.50 13.06 5.87
CA ASP A 89 5.45 13.35 4.81
C ASP A 89 4.97 12.91 3.41
N ASN A 90 3.75 12.34 3.31
CA ASN A 90 3.26 11.78 2.06
C ASN A 90 2.69 12.88 1.16
N LEU A 91 3.53 13.40 0.27
CA LEU A 91 3.17 14.40 -0.74
C LEU A 91 2.17 13.89 -1.79
N THR A 92 1.88 12.58 -1.84
CA THR A 92 1.01 11.97 -2.86
C THR A 92 0.09 10.90 -2.26
N PRO A 93 -1.01 11.30 -1.62
CA PRO A 93 -2.10 10.39 -1.28
C PRO A 93 -2.62 9.72 -2.55
N THR A 94 -2.91 8.43 -2.48
CA THR A 94 -3.50 7.70 -3.60
C THR A 94 -4.86 7.12 -3.21
N PRO A 95 -5.83 7.00 -4.14
CA PRO A 95 -7.12 6.39 -3.85
C PRO A 95 -7.00 4.92 -3.42
N LEU A 96 -5.84 4.30 -3.67
CA LEU A 96 -5.50 2.95 -3.25
C LEU A 96 -5.03 2.85 -1.79
N ASP A 97 -4.86 3.99 -1.10
CA ASP A 97 -4.41 3.99 0.28
C ASP A 97 -5.48 3.32 1.16
N MET A 98 -5.06 2.34 1.98
CA MET A 98 -5.96 1.51 2.79
C MET A 98 -6.96 2.34 3.58
N ASN A 99 -6.51 3.44 4.20
CA ASN A 99 -7.39 4.29 4.99
C ASN A 99 -8.47 4.96 4.14
N LYS A 100 -8.18 5.30 2.88
CA LYS A 100 -9.16 5.86 1.95
C LYS A 100 -10.19 4.82 1.53
N ILE A 101 -9.74 3.60 1.22
CA ILE A 101 -10.64 2.49 0.88
C ILE A 101 -11.54 2.16 2.08
N LEU A 102 -10.98 2.07 3.29
CA LEU A 102 -11.77 1.75 4.48
C LEU A 102 -12.81 2.83 4.81
N MET A 103 -12.50 4.10 4.54
CA MET A 103 -13.43 5.22 4.73
C MET A 103 -14.52 5.30 3.65
N SER A 104 -14.42 4.59 2.52
CA SER A 104 -15.46 4.55 1.49
C SER A 104 -16.35 3.31 1.55
N LEU A 105 -16.09 2.39 2.50
CA LEU A 105 -16.83 1.12 2.58
C LEU A 105 -18.30 1.30 2.96
N ASP A 106 -18.63 2.30 3.78
CA ASP A 106 -20.00 2.66 4.09
C ASP A 106 -20.76 3.14 2.85
N GLU A 107 -20.15 4.03 2.06
CA GLU A 107 -20.75 4.58 0.85
C GLU A 107 -20.87 3.53 -0.28
N GLU A 108 -19.82 2.72 -0.49
CA GLU A 108 -19.77 1.75 -1.60
C GLU A 108 -20.64 0.51 -1.38
N PHE A 109 -20.86 0.10 -0.12
CA PHE A 109 -21.55 -1.14 0.23
C PHE A 109 -22.77 -0.94 1.12
N ASP A 110 -23.33 0.28 1.16
CA ASP A 110 -24.38 0.68 2.10
C ASP A 110 -25.56 -0.31 2.18
N GLU A 111 -26.01 -0.81 1.04
CA GLU A 111 -27.14 -1.74 0.91
C GLU A 111 -26.83 -3.16 1.39
N GLN A 112 -25.54 -3.53 1.48
CA GLN A 112 -25.08 -4.87 1.86
C GLN A 112 -24.61 -4.94 3.32
N LEU A 113 -24.52 -3.80 3.99
CA LEU A 113 -24.08 -3.70 5.38
C LEU A 113 -25.29 -3.86 6.33
N THR A 114 -25.13 -4.72 7.34
CA THR A 114 -26.06 -4.75 8.48
C THR A 114 -25.88 -3.50 9.33
N ASN A 115 -26.90 -3.10 10.08
CA ASN A 115 -26.84 -1.92 10.95
C ASN A 115 -25.58 -1.89 11.85
N ASP A 116 -25.22 -3.02 12.47
CA ASP A 116 -24.01 -3.13 13.31
C ASP A 116 -22.70 -2.86 12.54
N LYS A 117 -22.65 -3.22 11.25
CA LYS A 117 -21.50 -2.98 10.38
C LYS A 117 -21.46 -1.53 9.91
N ARG A 118 -22.62 -0.91 9.66
CA ARG A 118 -22.70 0.52 9.36
C ARG A 118 -22.21 1.35 10.55
N GLU A 119 -22.66 1.04 11.77
CA GLU A 119 -22.16 1.69 13.00
C GLU A 119 -20.65 1.48 13.22
N LEU A 120 -20.09 0.35 12.76
CA LEU A 120 -18.65 0.13 12.76
C LEU A 120 -17.94 1.06 11.77
N CYS A 121 -18.43 1.16 10.53
CA CYS A 121 -17.90 2.06 9.52
C CYS A 121 -17.98 3.52 10.01
N ASP A 122 -19.12 3.97 10.48
CA ASP A 122 -19.33 5.35 10.97
C ASP A 122 -18.31 5.72 12.07
N ARG A 123 -18.10 4.83 13.04
CA ARG A 123 -17.11 5.05 14.12
C ARG A 123 -15.69 5.09 13.59
N PHE A 124 -15.36 4.23 12.62
CA PHE A 124 -14.04 4.22 11.99
C PHE A 124 -13.83 5.51 11.19
N THR A 125 -14.77 5.88 10.32
CA THR A 125 -14.72 7.08 9.46
C THR A 125 -14.63 8.35 10.30
N ALA A 126 -15.45 8.48 11.35
CA ALA A 126 -15.40 9.63 12.25
C ALA A 126 -14.04 9.75 12.96
N GLY A 127 -13.53 8.66 13.55
CA GLY A 127 -12.21 8.65 14.17
C GLY A 127 -11.11 8.96 13.17
N ARG A 128 -11.15 8.33 11.99
CA ARG A 128 -10.10 8.46 10.97
C ARG A 128 -10.04 9.87 10.40
N THR A 129 -11.19 10.53 10.26
CA THR A 129 -11.27 11.94 9.85
C THR A 129 -10.53 12.85 10.83
N ILE A 130 -10.69 12.64 12.14
CA ILE A 130 -9.99 13.41 13.17
C ILE A 130 -8.47 13.17 13.06
N LEU A 131 -8.03 11.91 12.97
CA LEU A 131 -6.59 11.63 12.81
C LEU A 131 -6.02 12.24 11.53
N GLU A 132 -6.72 12.16 10.40
CA GLU A 132 -6.25 12.76 9.14
C GLU A 132 -6.12 14.29 9.23
N GLN A 133 -7.01 14.96 9.96
CA GLN A 133 -6.92 16.40 10.19
C GLN A 133 -5.68 16.75 11.02
N CYS A 134 -5.39 16.00 12.09
CA CYS A 134 -4.18 16.18 12.90
C CYS A 134 -2.89 15.84 12.14
N ILE A 135 -2.92 14.83 11.25
CA ILE A 135 -1.79 14.47 10.39
C ILE A 135 -1.47 15.60 9.39
N LYS A 136 -2.50 16.24 8.81
CA LYS A 136 -2.32 17.31 7.82
C LYS A 136 -1.89 18.63 8.43
N ASN A 137 -2.31 18.91 9.65
CA ASN A 137 -2.06 20.16 10.35
C ASN A 137 -1.36 19.87 11.68
N PRO A 138 -0.04 19.62 11.70
CA PRO A 138 0.69 19.32 12.93
C PRO A 138 0.64 20.47 13.93
N ASP A 139 0.43 21.71 13.47
CA ASP A 139 0.26 22.88 14.34
C ASP A 139 -1.04 22.82 15.16
N LEU A 140 -2.09 22.17 14.65
CA LEU A 140 -3.29 21.89 15.42
C LEU A 140 -3.01 20.96 16.58
N ALA A 141 -1.96 20.12 16.52
CA ALA A 141 -1.57 19.21 17.59
C ALA A 141 -0.75 19.89 18.71
N VAL A 142 -0.09 21.01 18.40
CA VAL A 142 0.77 21.75 19.35
C VAL A 142 -0.07 22.70 20.23
N ASP A 143 -1.14 23.28 19.69
CA ASP A 143 -2.04 24.21 20.39
C ASP A 143 -3.45 23.63 20.63
N MET A 144 -3.54 22.31 20.78
CA MET A 144 -4.80 21.60 21.04
C MET A 144 -5.42 22.07 22.36
N SER A 145 -6.70 22.48 22.33
CA SER A 145 -7.52 22.53 23.54
C SER A 145 -7.61 21.14 24.17
N GLU A 146 -7.88 21.07 25.48
CA GLU A 146 -8.05 19.79 26.18
C GLU A 146 -9.16 18.92 25.54
N ASP A 147 -10.25 19.55 25.09
CA ASP A 147 -11.34 18.87 24.36
C ASP A 147 -10.86 18.21 23.05
N HIS A 148 -9.95 18.88 22.32
CA HIS A 148 -9.35 18.31 21.11
C HIS A 148 -8.37 17.18 21.40
N LYS A 149 -7.61 17.25 22.50
CA LYS A 149 -6.74 16.15 22.96
C LYS A 149 -7.54 14.91 23.33
N GLU A 150 -8.65 15.10 24.06
CA GLU A 150 -9.54 14.01 24.42
C GLU A 150 -10.19 13.37 23.18
N GLY A 151 -10.66 14.21 22.25
CA GLY A 151 -11.20 13.76 20.96
C GLY A 151 -10.19 12.96 20.12
N TYR A 152 -8.93 13.40 20.08
CA TYR A 152 -7.86 12.68 19.39
C TYR A 152 -7.56 11.33 20.06
N ALA A 153 -7.40 11.30 21.38
CA ALA A 153 -7.12 10.07 22.13
C ALA A 153 -8.26 9.04 21.96
N LEU A 154 -9.51 9.52 21.95
CA LEU A 154 -10.67 8.69 21.68
C LEU A 154 -10.66 8.15 20.24
N ALA A 155 -10.34 8.98 19.26
CA ALA A 155 -10.23 8.59 17.85
C ALA A 155 -9.15 7.53 17.63
N GLU A 156 -7.96 7.72 18.18
CA GLU A 156 -6.85 6.76 18.11
C GLU A 156 -7.25 5.39 18.69
N ARG A 157 -7.87 5.42 19.88
CA ARG A 157 -8.34 4.21 20.55
C ARG A 157 -9.44 3.51 19.77
N ASN A 158 -10.35 4.27 19.14
CA ASN A 158 -11.40 3.71 18.31
C ASN A 158 -10.83 3.07 17.04
N ILE A 159 -9.92 3.72 16.33
CA ILE A 159 -9.31 3.19 15.10
C ILE A 159 -8.52 1.92 15.39
N SER A 160 -7.70 1.91 16.45
CA SER A 160 -6.93 0.72 16.84
C SER A 160 -7.82 -0.50 17.07
N ARG A 161 -9.01 -0.32 17.68
CA ARG A 161 -9.98 -1.40 17.89
C ARG A 161 -10.81 -1.77 16.65
N THR A 162 -11.02 -0.84 15.74
CA THR A 162 -11.96 -1.01 14.61
C THR A 162 -11.26 -1.39 13.32
N VAL A 163 -9.99 -1.02 13.11
CA VAL A 163 -9.26 -1.29 11.86
C VAL A 163 -9.22 -2.77 11.49
N GLN A 164 -8.99 -3.67 12.47
CA GLN A 164 -9.01 -5.11 12.21
C GLN A 164 -10.41 -5.62 11.81
N LYS A 165 -11.46 -5.02 12.37
CA LYS A 165 -12.83 -5.39 12.05
C LYS A 165 -13.21 -4.88 10.65
N MET A 166 -12.79 -3.66 10.32
CA MET A 166 -12.94 -3.07 8.99
C MET A 166 -12.22 -3.89 7.91
N ILE A 167 -10.97 -4.31 8.16
CA ILE A 167 -10.23 -5.18 7.24
C ILE A 167 -10.93 -6.53 7.03
N LYS A 168 -11.65 -7.06 8.02
CA LYS A 168 -12.44 -8.30 7.89
C LYS A 168 -13.74 -8.12 7.10
N LEU A 169 -14.19 -6.88 6.90
CA LEU A 169 -15.36 -6.60 6.05
C LEU A 169 -15.02 -6.64 4.56
N MET A 170 -13.74 -6.42 4.20
CA MET A 170 -13.21 -6.51 2.84
C MET A 170 -12.91 -7.95 2.40
#